data_AF-A0A523EQ09-F1
#
_entry.id   AF-A0A523EQ09-F1
#
_cell.length_a   1.000
_cell.length_b   1.000
_cell.length_c   1.000
_cell.angle_alpha   90.00
_cell.angle_beta   90.00
_cell.angle_gamma   90.00
#
_symmetry.space_group_name_H-M   'P 1'
#
loop_
_entity.id
_entity.type
_entity.pdbx_description
1 polymer ?
#
loop_
_entity_poly.entity_id
_entity_poly.type
_entity_poly.pdbx_seq_one_letter_code
_entity_poly.pdbx_strand_id
1 'polypeptide(L)'
;MATSFNIGWRTHRARRAVSGLLFAPFALFASVTVAQTHQAVSTDKPAFEGPRMRILELEKDFGVVTRGEVLEATHILENIGSEPLKILRVKPG
;
A
#
# COMPACT_ATOMS: atom_id res chain seq x y z
N MET A 1 5.91 1.65 -32.52
CA MET A 1 4.63 2.27 -32.14
C MET A 1 4.78 3.77 -32.29
N ALA A 2 4.04 4.36 -33.23
CA ALA A 2 4.06 5.79 -33.52
C ALA A 2 3.05 6.51 -32.62
N THR A 3 3.37 7.73 -32.17
CA THR A 3 2.33 8.65 -31.68
C THR A 3 2.69 10.07 -32.07
N SER A 4 1.70 10.69 -32.70
CA SER A 4 1.72 11.83 -33.58
C SER A 4 1.69 13.19 -32.85
N PHE A 5 2.25 14.17 -33.54
CA PHE A 5 2.25 15.61 -33.26
C PHE A 5 0.84 16.23 -33.26
N ASN A 6 0.67 17.33 -32.52
CA ASN A 6 -0.39 18.30 -32.81
C ASN A 6 0.16 19.74 -32.73
N ILE A 7 0.07 20.45 -33.86
CA ILE A 7 0.56 21.81 -34.09
C ILE A 7 -0.67 22.72 -34.18
N GLY A 8 -0.88 23.57 -33.18
CA GLY A 8 -1.93 24.60 -33.17
C GLY A 8 -1.35 25.98 -33.50
N TRP A 9 -1.87 26.61 -34.55
CA TRP A 9 -1.36 27.84 -35.14
C TRP A 9 -1.86 29.13 -34.45
N ARG A 10 -0.91 30.06 -34.32
CA ARG A 10 -0.97 31.54 -34.19
C ARG A 10 -2.28 32.25 -34.58
N THR A 11 -2.70 33.27 -33.84
CA THR A 11 -3.01 34.62 -34.38
C THR A 11 -2.80 35.73 -33.35
N HIS A 12 -2.34 36.89 -33.85
CA HIS A 12 -1.95 38.12 -33.16
C HIS A 12 -3.13 39.04 -32.80
N ARG A 13 -3.04 39.76 -31.67
CA ARG A 13 -3.29 41.23 -31.50
C ARG A 13 -2.51 41.69 -30.26
N ALA A 14 -1.39 42.42 -30.36
CA ALA A 14 -1.22 43.84 -30.68
C ALA A 14 -1.66 44.84 -29.58
N ARG A 15 -0.64 45.34 -28.87
CA ARG A 15 -0.38 46.72 -28.41
C ARG A 15 -1.30 47.38 -27.36
N ARG A 16 -0.73 47.66 -26.18
CA ARG A 16 -0.41 49.01 -25.62
C ARG A 16 -0.09 48.80 -24.12
N ALA A 17 1.18 48.91 -23.72
CA ALA A 17 1.81 50.14 -23.22
C ALA A 17 1.16 50.66 -21.93
N VAL A 18 1.78 50.40 -20.77
CA VAL A 18 1.98 51.43 -19.74
C VAL A 18 3.32 51.13 -19.05
N SER A 19 4.22 52.08 -19.20
CA SER A 19 5.51 52.17 -18.55
C SER A 19 5.32 52.51 -17.07
N GLY A 20 6.14 51.93 -16.21
CA GLY A 20 6.39 52.44 -14.86
C GLY A 20 5.72 51.65 -13.74
N LEU A 21 6.45 50.68 -13.19
CA LEU A 21 6.53 50.50 -11.74
C LEU A 21 7.88 49.87 -11.42
N LEU A 22 8.78 50.67 -10.83
CA LEU A 22 9.92 50.20 -10.05
C LEU A 22 9.40 49.48 -8.78
N PHE A 23 10.30 48.79 -8.06
CA PHE A 23 10.11 47.95 -6.85
C PHE A 23 9.91 46.46 -7.16
N ALA A 24 10.68 45.48 -6.66
CA ALA A 24 11.90 45.40 -5.84
C ALA A 24 12.46 43.96 -5.99
N PRO A 25 13.77 43.68 -5.82
CA PRO A 25 14.30 42.33 -5.97
C PRO A 25 14.35 41.60 -4.62
N PHE A 26 13.35 40.78 -4.30
CA PHE A 26 13.34 39.87 -3.13
C PHE A 26 12.30 38.78 -3.46
N ALA A 27 12.52 37.47 -3.38
CA ALA A 27 13.53 36.69 -2.69
C ALA A 27 13.78 35.39 -3.48
N LEU A 28 14.99 34.83 -3.32
CA LEU A 28 15.28 33.43 -3.64
C LEU A 28 14.22 32.54 -2.96
N PHE A 29 13.39 31.86 -3.74
CA PHE A 29 12.74 30.66 -3.25
C PHE A 29 13.79 29.56 -3.21
N ALA A 30 14.44 29.41 -2.05
CA ALA A 30 15.25 28.23 -1.76
C ALA A 30 14.35 27.00 -1.92
N SER A 31 14.73 26.11 -2.83
CA SER A 31 14.05 24.84 -3.07
C SER A 31 13.96 24.06 -1.76
N VAL A 32 12.77 23.98 -1.17
CA VAL A 32 12.51 23.02 -0.08
C VAL A 32 12.43 21.65 -0.73
N THR A 33 13.55 20.94 -0.75
CA THR A 33 13.57 19.52 -1.08
C THR A 33 12.86 18.79 0.05
N VAL A 34 11.60 18.44 -0.15
CA VAL A 34 10.87 17.55 0.75
C VAL A 34 11.51 16.17 0.60
N ALA A 35 12.46 15.85 1.48
CA ALA A 35 12.89 14.48 1.68
C ALA A 35 11.75 13.74 2.38
N GLN A 36 10.84 13.14 1.60
CA GLN A 36 9.88 12.17 2.09
C GLN A 36 10.67 10.95 2.59
N THR A 37 11.02 10.95 3.88
CA THR A 37 11.45 9.76 4.58
C THR A 37 10.24 8.83 4.64
N HIS A 38 10.23 7.78 3.82
CA HIS A 38 9.34 6.65 4.01
C HIS A 38 9.66 6.04 5.38
N GLN A 39 8.87 6.39 6.39
CA GLN A 39 8.93 5.75 7.69
C GLN A 39 8.60 4.28 7.50
N ALA A 40 9.58 3.43 7.75
CA ALA A 40 9.37 2.00 7.85
C ALA A 40 8.34 1.75 8.96
N VAL A 41 7.23 1.13 8.61
CA VAL A 41 6.25 0.60 9.56
C VAL A 41 7.00 -0.37 10.46
N SER A 42 7.28 0.04 11.69
CA SER A 42 7.79 -0.85 12.73
C SER A 42 6.65 -1.77 13.12
N THR A 43 6.59 -2.94 12.49
CA THR A 43 5.72 -4.03 12.92
C THR A 43 6.13 -4.37 14.35
N ASP A 44 5.31 -3.96 15.33
CA ASP A 44 5.50 -4.33 16.73
C ASP A 44 5.60 -5.84 16.82
N LYS A 45 6.80 -6.31 17.16
CA LYS A 45 7.11 -7.73 17.36
C LYS A 45 6.23 -8.24 18.50
N PRO A 46 5.59 -9.40 18.38
CA PRO A 46 4.63 -9.85 19.37
C PRO A 46 5.28 -10.08 20.74
N ALA A 47 4.54 -9.71 21.80
CA ALA A 47 4.97 -9.71 23.20
C ALA A 47 5.25 -11.11 23.81
N PHE A 48 5.19 -12.18 23.01
CA PHE A 48 5.36 -13.55 23.49
C PHE A 48 6.70 -14.13 23.04
N GLU A 49 7.54 -14.47 24.01
CA GLU A 49 8.78 -15.21 23.77
C GLU A 49 8.48 -16.63 23.23
N GLY A 50 9.26 -17.03 22.22
CA GLY A 50 9.16 -18.34 21.56
C GLY A 50 8.16 -18.42 20.39
N PRO A 51 8.09 -19.58 19.72
CA PRO A 51 7.15 -19.83 18.62
C PRO A 51 5.74 -20.06 19.18
N ARG A 52 4.76 -19.28 18.70
CA ARG A 52 3.35 -19.41 19.09
C ARG A 52 2.43 -19.33 17.90
N MET A 53 1.41 -20.18 17.89
CA MET A 53 0.42 -20.22 16.83
C MET A 53 -0.94 -19.77 17.36
N ARG A 54 -1.66 -19.01 16.54
CA ARG A 54 -3.08 -18.74 16.72
C ARG A 54 -3.84 -19.35 15.55
N ILE A 55 -4.94 -20.04 15.85
CA ILE A 55 -5.91 -20.51 14.87
C ILE A 55 -7.07 -19.52 14.90
N LEU A 56 -7.44 -18.96 13.74
CA LEU A 56 -8.51 -17.95 13.69
C LEU A 56 -9.91 -18.55 13.74
N GLU A 57 -10.09 -19.76 13.19
CA GLU A 57 -11.37 -20.47 13.12
C GLU A 57 -11.16 -21.90 13.65
N LEU A 58 -11.70 -22.17 14.84
CA LEU A 58 -11.58 -23.47 15.51
C LEU A 58 -12.70 -24.43 15.13
N GLU A 59 -13.85 -23.89 14.73
CA GLU A 59 -15.05 -24.66 14.42
C GLU A 59 -15.64 -24.17 13.10
N LYS A 60 -16.10 -25.13 12.30
CA LYS A 60 -16.80 -24.86 11.04
C LYS A 60 -18.14 -25.58 11.05
N ASP A 61 -19.22 -24.83 10.93
CA ASP A 61 -20.54 -25.39 10.64
C ASP A 61 -20.71 -25.54 9.14
N PHE A 62 -21.02 -26.76 8.69
CA PHE A 62 -21.31 -27.07 7.29
C PHE A 62 -22.82 -27.02 6.98
N GLY A 63 -23.66 -26.82 8.00
CA GLY A 63 -25.11 -26.75 7.87
C GLY A 63 -25.74 -28.09 7.46
N VAL A 64 -26.72 -28.01 6.57
CA VAL A 64 -27.43 -29.20 6.07
C VAL A 64 -26.61 -29.83 4.95
N VAL A 65 -26.02 -30.99 5.23
CA VAL A 65 -25.16 -31.71 4.30
C VAL A 65 -25.97 -32.76 3.52
N THR A 66 -25.76 -32.84 2.21
CA THR A 66 -26.40 -33.85 1.36
C THR A 66 -25.46 -34.99 0.98
N ARG A 67 -26.04 -36.15 0.61
CA ARG A 67 -25.24 -37.35 0.29
C ARG A 67 -24.48 -37.16 -1.02
N GLY A 68 -23.17 -37.44 -0.97
CA GLY A 68 -22.28 -37.35 -2.13
C GLY A 68 -21.66 -35.97 -2.31
N GLU A 69 -21.97 -35.03 -1.42
CA GLU A 69 -21.41 -33.69 -1.41
C GLU A 69 -20.00 -33.68 -0.82
N VAL A 70 -19.08 -32.95 -1.46
CA VAL A 70 -17.73 -32.73 -0.96
C VAL A 70 -17.71 -31.41 -0.22
N LEU A 71 -17.28 -31.45 1.04
CA LEU A 71 -17.17 -30.29 1.90
C LEU A 71 -15.71 -29.90 2.08
N GLU A 72 -15.43 -28.61 2.00
CA GLU A 72 -14.09 -28.05 2.17
C GLU A 72 -14.07 -27.04 3.31
N ALA A 73 -13.03 -27.10 4.15
CA ALA A 73 -12.77 -26.12 5.20
C ALA A 73 -11.33 -25.63 5.10
N THR A 74 -11.16 -24.30 5.11
CA THR A 74 -9.85 -23.65 5.11
C THR A 74 -9.64 -22.99 6.46
N HIS A 75 -8.62 -23.40 7.20
CA HIS A 75 -8.25 -22.79 8.47
C HIS A 75 -7.04 -21.88 8.29
N ILE A 76 -7.11 -20.67 8.87
CA ILE A 76 -6.00 -19.71 8.86
C ILE A 76 -5.20 -19.85 10.15
N LEU A 77 -3.89 -20.05 9.98
CA LEU A 77 -2.90 -20.22 11.04
C LEU A 77 -1.95 -19.03 11.02
N GLU A 78 -1.74 -18.40 12.16
CA GLU A 78 -0.87 -17.24 12.30
C GLU A 78 0.24 -17.51 13.32
N ASN A 79 1.49 -17.20 12.97
CA ASN A 79 2.57 -17.16 13.93
C ASN A 79 2.53 -15.84 14.70
N ILE A 80 2.03 -15.91 15.93
CA ILE A 80 1.97 -14.79 16.87
C ILE A 80 3.15 -14.79 17.85
N GLY A 81 4.13 -15.67 17.64
CA GLY A 81 5.36 -15.75 18.41
C GLY A 81 6.46 -14.84 17.88
N SER A 82 7.47 -14.62 18.71
CA SER A 82 8.65 -13.81 18.37
C SER A 82 9.72 -14.58 17.59
N GLU A 83 9.55 -15.90 17.45
CA GLU A 83 10.46 -16.82 16.77
C GLU A 83 9.79 -17.50 15.57
N PRO A 84 10.57 -18.02 14.59
CA PRO A 84 10.02 -18.75 13.46
C PRO A 84 9.26 -20.02 13.88
N LEU A 85 8.08 -20.21 13.30
CA LEU A 85 7.24 -21.38 13.53
C LEU A 85 7.35 -22.36 12.36
N LYS A 86 7.65 -23.64 12.65
CA LYS A 86 7.70 -24.71 11.66
C LYS A 86 6.69 -25.80 12.00
N ILE A 87 5.76 -26.05 11.08
CA ILE A 87 4.78 -27.14 11.21
C ILE A 87 5.41 -28.42 10.66
N LEU A 88 5.56 -29.45 11.50
CA LEU A 88 6.21 -30.71 11.11
C LEU A 88 5.23 -31.76 10.59
N ARG A 89 4.02 -31.81 11.16
CA ARG A 89 3.00 -32.79 10.81
C ARG A 89 1.61 -32.23 11.11
N VAL A 90 0.68 -32.49 10.20
CA VAL A 90 -0.75 -32.32 10.41
C VAL A 90 -1.38 -33.71 10.43
N LYS A 91 -2.26 -33.97 11.39
CA LYS A 91 -3.03 -35.22 11.45
C LYS A 91 -4.49 -34.91 11.10
N PRO A 92 -5.14 -35.68 10.22
CA PRO A 92 -6.59 -35.62 10.13
C PRO A 92 -7.19 -36.07 11.47
N GLY A 93 -8.20 -35.34 11.94
CA GLY A 93 -9.01 -35.69 13.10
C GLY A 93 -10.05 -36.75 12.78
#